data_AF-T0XYX3-F1
#
_entry.id   AF-T0XYX3-F1
#
_cell.length_a   1.000
_cell.length_b   1.000
_cell.length_c   1.000
_cell.angle_alpha   90.00
_cell.angle_beta   90.00
_cell.angle_gamma   90.00
#
_symmetry.space_group_name_H-M   'P 1'
#
loop_
_entity.id
_entity.type
_entity.pdbx_description
1 polymer ?
#
loop_
_entity_poly.entity_id
_entity_poly.type
_entity_poly.pdbx_seq_one_letter_code
_entity_poly.pdbx_strand_id
1 'polypeptide(L)'
;MHLPHIDRLEVQQTKDWVHLDEVTRRNLEITETLRGSVAPTLYSSLDTCRNSMGRRLLRHWLHHPLRDLNVIRARQEGIRQLIGRGDGHGAQQLQNLLKTTGDVERGVGRIALGSARPRDLVALRETLQGLPDLGTLLQDLTDSARLRELYDVLHHFPVEVLTLLQHSIASEPANLIREGGVIAPGFDAELDELRSIQNDCGAFLQALEQQERARTGIPTLKVEYNRVQGFYIEVTHVHRERIPDNYQRRQTLKNAERYLTPELKAFEERALAAGERALAREKWLYQQVLETLRRFLKELKMLALAIAELDVLACFAERAVALNLAAPEFCGELRMEIEGGRHLVVEQQVDRFVPNDTHLHEGRRLLLITGPNMGGKSTYMRQI
;
A
#
# COMPACT_ATOMS: atom_id res chain seq x y z
N MET A 1 -8.05 11.15 -23.33
CA MET A 1 -7.57 10.73 -21.99
C MET A 1 -8.67 9.86 -21.39
N HIS A 2 -8.57 8.54 -21.50
CA HIS A 2 -9.58 7.62 -20.95
C HIS A 2 -9.28 7.41 -19.46
N LEU A 3 -10.27 7.58 -18.58
CA LEU A 3 -10.14 7.40 -17.13
C LEU A 3 -10.88 6.10 -16.73
N PRO A 4 -10.36 4.90 -17.05
CA PRO A 4 -11.10 3.64 -16.89
C PRO A 4 -11.38 3.27 -15.42
N HIS A 5 -10.75 3.96 -14.47
CA HIS A 5 -11.04 3.81 -13.04
C HIS A 5 -12.20 4.67 -12.55
N ILE A 6 -12.75 5.56 -13.37
CA ILE A 6 -14.00 6.27 -13.07
C ILE A 6 -15.10 5.48 -13.77
N ASP A 7 -15.73 4.57 -13.03
CA ASP A 7 -16.74 3.63 -13.54
C ASP A 7 -18.16 4.00 -13.13
N ARG A 8 -18.33 4.89 -12.15
CA ARG A 8 -19.65 5.31 -11.67
C ARG A 8 -19.69 6.78 -11.30
N LEU A 9 -20.79 7.42 -11.68
CA LEU A 9 -21.20 8.71 -11.15
C LEU A 9 -22.40 8.45 -10.23
N GLU A 10 -22.34 8.92 -9.00
CA GLU A 10 -23.43 8.77 -8.04
C GLU A 10 -23.82 10.14 -7.49
N VAL A 11 -25.12 10.43 -7.53
CA VAL A 11 -25.67 11.65 -6.94
C VAL A 11 -25.87 11.38 -5.46
N GLN A 12 -25.11 12.06 -4.60
CA GLN A 12 -25.32 11.98 -3.16
C GLN A 12 -26.66 12.61 -2.79
N GLN A 13 -27.56 11.84 -2.16
CA GLN A 13 -28.86 12.32 -1.71
C GLN A 13 -28.80 12.63 -0.21
N THR A 14 -29.50 13.69 0.22
CA THR A 14 -29.56 14.10 1.64
C THR A 14 -30.20 13.05 2.56
N LYS A 15 -30.88 12.05 1.99
CA LYS A 15 -31.47 10.93 2.74
C LYS A 15 -30.50 9.78 3.00
N ASP A 16 -29.32 9.76 2.38
CA ASP A 16 -28.38 8.63 2.51
C ASP A 16 -27.55 8.75 3.80
N TRP A 17 -27.28 9.99 4.23
CA TRP A 17 -26.40 10.33 5.33
C TRP A 17 -27.04 11.28 6.34
N VAL A 18 -26.64 11.19 7.60
CA VAL A 18 -26.94 12.23 8.59
C VAL A 18 -26.20 13.50 8.18
N HIS A 19 -26.94 14.59 7.97
CA HIS A 19 -26.35 15.87 7.61
C HIS A 19 -25.65 16.47 8.82
N LEU A 20 -24.34 16.69 8.69
CA LEU A 20 -23.52 17.43 9.63
C LEU A 20 -22.99 18.66 8.92
N ASP A 21 -23.42 19.84 9.35
CA ASP A 21 -22.90 21.10 8.85
C ASP A 21 -21.42 21.28 9.25
N GLU A 22 -20.74 22.23 8.61
CA GLU A 22 -19.31 22.47 8.84
C GLU A 22 -18.98 22.82 10.30
N VAL A 23 -19.87 23.60 10.93
CA VAL A 23 -19.70 24.05 12.32
C VAL A 23 -19.79 22.87 13.28
N THR A 24 -20.74 21.97 13.07
CA THR A 24 -20.92 20.73 13.83
C THR A 24 -19.71 19.82 13.66
N ARG A 25 -19.24 19.60 12.43
CA ARG A 25 -18.04 18.78 12.16
C ARG A 25 -16.81 19.32 12.88
N ARG A 26 -16.62 20.64 12.86
CA ARG A 26 -15.52 21.31 13.55
C ARG A 26 -15.67 21.23 15.07
N ASN A 27 -16.86 21.44 15.61
CA ASN A 27 -17.12 21.43 17.05
C ASN A 27 -17.06 20.02 17.67
N LEU A 28 -17.36 18.99 16.89
CA LEU A 28 -17.19 17.58 17.29
C LEU A 28 -15.75 17.09 17.12
N GLU A 29 -14.85 17.91 16.57
CA GLU A 29 -13.43 17.60 16.38
C GLU A 29 -13.21 16.21 15.73
N ILE A 30 -13.98 15.92 14.66
CA ILE A 30 -14.05 14.56 14.07
C ILE A 30 -12.66 14.09 13.61
N THR A 31 -11.95 14.90 12.81
CA THR A 31 -10.59 14.58 12.33
C THR A 31 -9.58 15.68 12.59
N GLU A 32 -10.02 16.82 13.13
CA GLU A 32 -9.20 18.00 13.36
C GLU A 32 -9.71 18.72 14.60
N THR A 33 -8.81 19.13 15.48
CA THR A 33 -9.17 19.89 16.67
C THR A 33 -9.53 21.33 16.31
N LEU A 34 -10.16 22.05 17.23
CA LEU A 34 -10.46 23.48 17.07
C LEU A 34 -9.20 24.35 16.84
N ARG A 35 -8.03 23.83 17.23
CA ARG A 35 -6.71 24.46 17.05
C ARG A 35 -5.98 24.00 15.77
N GLY A 36 -6.60 23.15 14.95
CA GLY A 36 -6.02 22.64 13.71
C GLY A 36 -5.04 21.48 13.90
N SER A 37 -5.07 20.80 15.06
CA SER A 37 -4.22 19.63 15.32
C SER A 37 -4.94 18.34 14.92
N VAL A 38 -4.18 17.29 14.58
CA VAL A 38 -4.75 15.98 14.19
C VAL A 38 -5.24 15.14 15.38
N ALA A 39 -4.85 15.51 16.60
CA ALA A 39 -5.21 14.83 17.85
C ALA A 39 -5.22 15.83 19.03
N PRO A 40 -5.99 15.56 20.10
CA PRO A 40 -6.94 14.45 20.24
C PRO A 40 -8.26 14.73 19.51
N THR A 41 -8.66 13.83 18.62
CA THR A 41 -9.86 13.89 17.77
C THR A 41 -10.64 12.57 17.87
N LEU A 42 -11.92 12.55 17.46
CA LEU A 42 -12.69 11.30 17.42
C LEU A 42 -11.98 10.24 16.57
N TYR A 43 -11.48 10.64 15.40
CA TYR A 43 -10.69 9.79 14.51
C TYR A 43 -9.43 9.27 15.20
N SER A 44 -8.62 10.11 15.85
CA SER A 44 -7.38 9.63 16.51
C SER A 44 -7.65 8.69 17.69
N SER A 45 -8.81 8.82 18.35
CA SER A 45 -9.22 7.94 19.45
C SER A 45 -9.72 6.57 18.98
N LEU A 46 -10.20 6.48 17.73
CA LEU A 46 -10.74 5.26 17.15
C LEU A 46 -9.75 4.52 16.22
N ASP A 47 -8.88 5.23 15.51
CA ASP A 47 -8.05 4.65 14.45
C ASP A 47 -6.99 3.67 14.97
N THR A 48 -7.32 2.37 14.91
CA THR A 48 -6.39 1.24 15.06
C THR A 48 -6.25 0.43 13.76
N CYS A 49 -6.66 1.01 12.62
CA CYS A 49 -6.58 0.36 11.30
C CYS A 49 -5.13 0.04 10.92
N ARG A 50 -4.96 -1.11 10.27
CA ARG A 50 -3.66 -1.71 9.94
C ARG A 50 -3.15 -1.31 8.57
N ASN A 51 -4.01 -0.91 7.66
CA ASN A 51 -3.64 -0.43 6.34
C ASN A 51 -4.18 0.98 6.05
N SER A 52 -3.57 1.65 5.06
CA SER A 52 -3.87 3.05 4.75
C SER A 52 -5.23 3.25 4.08
N MET A 53 -5.80 2.22 3.44
CA MET A 53 -7.13 2.26 2.83
C MET A 53 -8.23 2.12 3.89
N GLY A 54 -8.06 1.28 4.90
CA GLY A 54 -8.91 1.20 6.08
C GLY A 54 -8.95 2.52 6.84
N ARG A 55 -7.80 3.17 7.06
CA ARG A 55 -7.73 4.52 7.66
C ARG A 55 -8.55 5.57 6.91
N ARG A 56 -8.44 5.58 5.58
CA ARG A 56 -9.23 6.48 4.72
C ARG A 56 -10.71 6.17 4.80
N LEU A 57 -11.08 4.89 4.81
CA LEU A 57 -12.47 4.45 4.91
C LEU A 57 -13.07 4.79 6.28
N LEU A 58 -12.35 4.55 7.38
CA LEU A 58 -12.76 4.95 8.72
C LEU A 58 -13.01 6.47 8.78
N ARG A 59 -12.05 7.25 8.28
CA ARG A 59 -12.20 8.71 8.18
C ARG A 59 -13.45 9.09 7.41
N HIS A 60 -13.70 8.44 6.28
CA HIS A 60 -14.90 8.65 5.49
C HIS A 60 -16.17 8.32 6.28
N TRP A 61 -16.25 7.15 6.93
CA TRP A 61 -17.43 6.74 7.69
C TRP A 61 -17.76 7.69 8.85
N LEU A 62 -16.76 8.22 9.56
CA LEU A 62 -16.99 9.20 10.63
C LEU A 62 -17.54 10.53 10.11
N HIS A 63 -17.20 10.91 8.88
CA HIS A 63 -17.75 12.10 8.23
C HIS A 63 -19.09 11.85 7.53
N HIS A 64 -19.47 10.60 7.30
CA HIS A 64 -20.67 10.24 6.56
C HIS A 64 -21.46 9.16 7.34
N PRO A 65 -22.14 9.52 8.45
CA PRO A 65 -22.96 8.57 9.20
C PRO A 65 -24.16 8.14 8.36
N LEU A 66 -24.37 6.84 8.23
CA LEU A 66 -25.44 6.26 7.42
C LEU A 66 -26.82 6.52 8.02
N ARG A 67 -27.85 6.57 7.16
CA ARG A 67 -29.27 6.52 7.57
C ARG A 67 -29.92 5.17 7.31
N ASP A 68 -29.36 4.36 6.41
CA ASP A 68 -29.87 3.02 6.12
C ASP A 68 -29.55 2.06 7.27
N LEU A 69 -30.58 1.72 8.04
CA LEU A 69 -30.48 0.80 9.18
C LEU A 69 -30.06 -0.61 8.77
N ASN A 70 -30.33 -1.05 7.53
CA ASN A 70 -29.92 -2.38 7.08
C ASN A 70 -28.40 -2.44 6.97
N VAL A 71 -27.78 -1.40 6.39
CA VAL A 71 -26.32 -1.32 6.27
C VAL A 71 -25.67 -1.19 7.65
N ILE A 72 -26.24 -0.39 8.55
CA ILE A 72 -25.73 -0.23 9.92
C ILE A 72 -25.78 -1.56 10.67
N ARG A 73 -26.92 -2.27 10.64
CA ARG A 73 -27.08 -3.57 11.30
C ARG A 73 -26.14 -4.63 10.71
N ALA A 74 -25.95 -4.64 9.39
CA ALA A 74 -25.01 -5.54 8.74
C ALA A 74 -23.55 -5.31 9.23
N ARG A 75 -23.14 -4.04 9.41
CA ARG A 75 -21.85 -3.71 10.01
C ARG A 75 -21.77 -4.11 11.48
N GLN A 76 -22.80 -3.82 12.27
CA GLN A 76 -22.87 -4.21 13.69
C GLN A 76 -22.75 -5.72 13.87
N GLU A 77 -23.39 -6.51 13.00
CA GLU A 77 -23.29 -7.97 13.03
C GLU A 77 -21.88 -8.45 12.68
N GLY A 78 -21.24 -7.87 11.67
CA GLY A 78 -19.83 -8.16 11.36
C GLY A 78 -18.90 -7.84 12.54
N ILE A 79 -19.08 -6.69 13.19
CA ILE A 79 -18.33 -6.30 14.39
C ILE A 79 -18.56 -7.31 15.51
N ARG A 80 -19.82 -7.71 15.77
CA ARG A 80 -20.18 -8.69 16.81
C ARG A 80 -19.47 -10.03 16.61
N GLN A 81 -19.41 -10.53 15.37
CA GLN A 81 -18.73 -11.79 15.08
C GLN A 81 -17.23 -11.70 15.26
N LEU A 82 -16.61 -10.57 14.89
CA LEU A 82 -15.19 -10.33 15.15
C LEU A 82 -14.86 -10.20 16.64
N ILE A 83 -15.80 -9.70 17.46
CA ILE A 83 -15.69 -9.68 18.92
C ILE A 83 -15.80 -11.11 19.51
N GLY A 84 -16.61 -11.97 18.90
CA GLY A 84 -16.77 -13.37 19.29
C GLY A 84 -17.30 -13.52 20.72
N ARG A 85 -16.56 -14.26 21.56
CA ARG A 85 -16.92 -14.50 22.98
C ARG A 85 -16.67 -13.29 23.90
N GLY A 86 -16.29 -12.15 23.35
CA GLY A 86 -16.06 -10.90 24.10
C GLY A 86 -14.58 -10.54 24.29
N ASP A 87 -13.66 -11.37 23.81
CA ASP A 87 -12.21 -11.15 23.91
C ASP A 87 -11.61 -10.44 22.67
N GLY A 88 -12.38 -10.31 21.58
CA GLY A 88 -11.90 -9.66 20.35
C GLY A 88 -10.83 -10.46 19.59
N HIS A 89 -10.71 -11.76 19.85
CA HIS A 89 -9.68 -12.60 19.23
C HIS A 89 -9.75 -12.59 17.70
N GLY A 90 -10.96 -12.68 17.12
CA GLY A 90 -11.16 -12.63 15.67
C GLY A 90 -10.69 -11.31 15.06
N ALA A 91 -10.98 -10.18 15.72
CA ALA A 91 -10.49 -8.87 15.31
C ALA A 91 -8.96 -8.79 15.33
N GLN A 92 -8.32 -9.32 16.38
CA GLN A 92 -6.85 -9.30 16.50
C GLN A 92 -6.17 -10.19 15.44
N GLN A 93 -6.72 -11.38 15.16
CA GLN A 93 -6.22 -12.24 14.09
C GLN A 93 -6.35 -11.56 12.72
N LEU A 94 -7.51 -10.96 12.43
CA LEU A 94 -7.76 -10.25 11.18
C LEU A 94 -6.79 -9.07 11.02
N GLN A 95 -6.59 -8.27 12.07
CA GLN A 95 -5.62 -7.18 12.07
C GLN A 95 -4.19 -7.65 11.80
N ASN A 96 -3.77 -8.80 12.34
CA ASN A 96 -2.43 -9.33 12.10
C ASN A 96 -2.21 -9.70 10.63
N LEU A 97 -3.21 -10.34 10.01
CA LEU A 97 -3.18 -10.67 8.57
C LEU A 97 -3.22 -9.40 7.70
N LEU A 98 -4.02 -8.40 8.09
CA LEU A 98 -4.13 -7.15 7.34
C LEU A 98 -2.88 -6.29 7.39
N LYS A 99 -2.01 -6.46 8.40
CA LYS A 99 -0.76 -5.70 8.54
C LYS A 99 0.23 -5.92 7.39
N THR A 100 0.19 -7.08 6.75
CA THR A 100 1.05 -7.42 5.61
C THR A 100 0.47 -6.97 4.27
N THR A 101 -0.77 -6.46 4.26
CA THR A 101 -1.41 -5.94 3.04
C THR A 101 -0.86 -4.57 2.67
N GLY A 102 -0.63 -4.36 1.38
CA GLY A 102 -0.20 -3.07 0.84
C GLY A 102 -1.35 -2.11 0.55
N ASP A 103 -1.04 -0.88 0.13
CA ASP A 103 -2.04 0.11 -0.31
C ASP A 103 -2.54 -0.23 -1.74
N VAL A 104 -3.35 -1.28 -1.84
CA VAL A 104 -3.90 -1.77 -3.12
C VAL A 104 -4.77 -0.71 -3.78
N GLU A 105 -5.61 0.01 -3.02
CA GLU A 105 -6.49 1.07 -3.54
C GLU A 105 -5.72 2.09 -4.40
N ARG A 106 -4.60 2.63 -3.90
CA ARG A 106 -3.78 3.56 -4.68
C ARG A 106 -3.00 2.88 -5.81
N GLY A 107 -2.59 1.63 -5.61
CA GLY A 107 -1.98 0.81 -6.66
C GLY A 107 -2.91 0.65 -7.87
N VAL A 108 -4.18 0.32 -7.63
CA VAL A 108 -5.21 0.15 -8.65
C VAL A 108 -5.47 1.43 -9.44
N GLY A 109 -5.55 2.58 -8.75
CA GLY A 109 -5.64 3.88 -9.43
C GLY A 109 -4.47 4.14 -10.38
N ARG A 110 -3.25 3.78 -9.97
CA ARG A 110 -2.05 3.91 -10.83
C ARG A 110 -2.00 2.88 -11.96
N ILE A 111 -2.46 1.64 -11.74
CA ILE A 111 -2.58 0.62 -12.80
C ILE A 111 -3.54 1.10 -13.89
N ALA A 112 -4.69 1.64 -13.49
CA ALA A 112 -5.67 2.20 -14.41
C ALA A 112 -5.09 3.34 -15.27
N LEU A 113 -4.25 4.18 -14.68
CA LEU A 113 -3.56 5.27 -15.36
C LEU A 113 -2.29 4.83 -16.13
N GLY A 114 -1.80 3.60 -15.94
CA GLY A 114 -0.55 3.11 -16.53
C GLY A 114 0.71 3.71 -15.90
N SER A 115 0.59 4.23 -14.69
CA SER A 115 1.66 4.88 -13.94
C SER A 115 2.04 4.12 -12.68
N ALA A 116 1.61 2.85 -12.57
CA ALA A 116 1.98 1.99 -11.46
C ALA A 116 3.49 1.76 -11.45
N ARG A 117 4.09 1.87 -10.27
CA ARG A 117 5.50 1.58 -10.02
C ARG A 117 5.68 0.11 -9.65
N PRO A 118 6.89 -0.45 -9.80
CA PRO A 118 7.19 -1.83 -9.42
C PRO A 118 6.72 -2.18 -7.99
N ARG A 119 6.96 -1.29 -7.02
CA ARG A 119 6.51 -1.46 -5.64
C ARG A 119 4.99 -1.60 -5.47
N ASP A 120 4.21 -1.00 -6.37
CA ASP A 120 2.75 -1.11 -6.33
C ASP A 120 2.31 -2.53 -6.75
N LEU A 121 3.02 -3.13 -7.70
CA LEU A 121 2.79 -4.51 -8.15
C LEU A 121 3.28 -5.53 -7.12
N VAL A 122 4.40 -5.24 -6.43
CA VAL A 122 4.86 -6.04 -5.29
C VAL A 122 3.83 -6.02 -4.15
N ALA A 123 3.37 -4.84 -3.75
CA ALA A 123 2.34 -4.69 -2.73
C ALA A 123 1.04 -5.43 -3.08
N LEU A 124 0.63 -5.39 -4.35
CA LEU A 124 -0.50 -6.17 -4.84
C LEU A 124 -0.21 -7.68 -4.75
N ARG A 125 0.95 -8.14 -5.22
CA ARG A 125 1.36 -9.55 -5.14
C ARG A 125 1.32 -10.09 -3.71
N GLU A 126 1.92 -9.36 -2.77
CA GLU A 126 1.96 -9.74 -1.35
C GLU A 126 0.55 -9.78 -0.74
N THR A 127 -0.30 -8.80 -1.08
CA THR A 127 -1.70 -8.80 -0.65
C THR A 127 -2.46 -10.01 -1.20
N LEU A 128 -2.25 -10.35 -2.47
CA LEU A 128 -2.89 -11.51 -3.10
C LEU A 128 -2.40 -12.84 -2.51
N GLN A 129 -1.14 -12.93 -2.12
CA GLN A 129 -0.58 -14.10 -1.44
C GLN A 129 -1.22 -14.34 -0.05
N GLY A 130 -1.65 -13.28 0.63
CA GLY A 130 -2.31 -13.37 1.93
C GLY A 130 -3.82 -13.67 1.88
N LEU A 131 -4.45 -13.68 0.69
CA LEU A 131 -5.89 -13.91 0.58
C LEU A 131 -6.35 -15.29 1.08
N PRO A 132 -5.62 -16.40 0.88
CA PRO A 132 -6.04 -17.70 1.42
C PRO A 132 -6.14 -17.71 2.95
N ASP A 133 -5.20 -17.07 3.64
CA ASP A 133 -5.20 -16.99 5.11
C ASP A 133 -6.37 -16.11 5.61
N LEU A 134 -6.62 -14.98 4.93
CA LEU A 134 -7.78 -14.14 5.19
C LEU A 134 -9.09 -14.89 4.95
N GLY A 135 -9.18 -15.64 3.85
CA GLY A 135 -10.33 -16.46 3.51
C GLY A 135 -10.61 -17.53 4.57
N THR A 136 -9.57 -18.22 5.03
CA THR A 136 -9.68 -19.24 6.08
C THR A 136 -10.23 -18.64 7.38
N LEU A 137 -9.69 -17.49 7.81
CA LEU A 137 -10.20 -16.79 9.01
C LEU A 137 -11.66 -16.37 8.86
N LEU A 138 -12.03 -15.82 7.71
CA LEU A 138 -13.39 -15.33 7.47
C LEU A 138 -14.41 -16.45 7.28
N GLN A 139 -14.01 -17.62 6.80
CA GLN A 139 -14.88 -18.78 6.61
C GLN A 139 -15.63 -19.14 7.90
N ASP A 140 -14.94 -19.10 9.03
CA ASP A 140 -15.48 -19.36 10.37
C ASP A 140 -16.38 -18.22 10.91
N LEU A 141 -16.40 -17.07 10.22
CA LEU A 141 -17.13 -15.85 10.58
C LEU A 141 -18.19 -15.48 9.53
N THR A 142 -18.65 -16.46 8.73
CA THR A 142 -19.59 -16.23 7.64
C THR A 142 -21.05 -16.18 8.07
N ASP A 143 -21.37 -16.31 9.37
CA ASP A 143 -22.74 -16.17 9.86
C ASP A 143 -23.28 -14.74 9.61
N SER A 144 -22.39 -13.75 9.55
CA SER A 144 -22.71 -12.37 9.20
C SER A 144 -22.83 -12.25 7.69
N ALA A 145 -24.00 -11.79 7.21
CA ALA A 145 -24.23 -11.57 5.78
C ALA A 145 -23.15 -10.66 5.17
N ARG A 146 -22.72 -9.61 5.89
CA ARG A 146 -21.70 -8.70 5.37
C ARG A 146 -20.32 -9.34 5.32
N LEU A 147 -19.93 -10.09 6.35
CA LEU A 147 -18.63 -10.78 6.33
C LEU A 147 -18.61 -11.88 5.25
N ARG A 148 -19.74 -12.54 4.99
CA ARG A 148 -19.89 -13.48 3.88
C ARG A 148 -19.69 -12.81 2.52
N GLU A 149 -20.32 -11.65 2.29
CA GLU A 149 -20.10 -10.89 1.04
C GLU A 149 -18.63 -10.48 0.86
N LEU A 150 -17.96 -10.06 1.94
CA LEU A 150 -16.54 -9.72 1.91
C LEU A 150 -15.67 -10.96 1.65
N TYR A 151 -15.97 -12.08 2.31
CA TYR A 151 -15.35 -13.38 2.05
C TYR A 151 -15.48 -13.79 0.58
N ASP A 152 -16.68 -13.67 -0.01
CA ASP A 152 -16.93 -14.05 -1.39
C ASP A 152 -16.06 -13.24 -2.36
N VAL A 153 -15.85 -11.95 -2.10
CA VAL A 153 -14.94 -11.10 -2.89
C VAL A 153 -13.50 -11.58 -2.81
N LEU A 154 -13.02 -11.98 -1.62
CA LEU A 154 -11.65 -12.47 -1.45
C LEU A 154 -11.47 -13.87 -2.05
N HIS A 155 -12.43 -14.76 -1.80
CA HIS A 155 -12.36 -16.17 -2.17
C HIS A 155 -12.44 -16.38 -3.69
N HIS A 156 -13.28 -15.61 -4.37
CA HIS A 156 -13.45 -15.69 -5.83
C HIS A 156 -12.54 -14.73 -6.60
N PHE A 157 -11.53 -14.16 -5.94
CA PHE A 157 -10.59 -13.28 -6.64
C PHE A 157 -9.80 -14.06 -7.71
N PRO A 158 -9.65 -13.54 -8.94
CA PRO A 158 -9.00 -14.27 -10.03
C PRO A 158 -7.54 -14.63 -9.72
N VAL A 159 -7.24 -15.94 -9.67
CA VAL A 159 -5.91 -16.48 -9.36
C VAL A 159 -4.86 -16.09 -10.41
N GLU A 160 -5.30 -15.86 -11.65
CA GLU A 160 -4.46 -15.50 -12.79
C GLU A 160 -3.70 -14.19 -12.56
N VAL A 161 -4.25 -13.28 -11.75
CA VAL A 161 -3.60 -12.02 -11.39
C VAL A 161 -2.37 -12.28 -10.51
N LEU A 162 -2.51 -13.15 -9.51
CA LEU A 162 -1.39 -13.54 -8.66
C LEU A 162 -0.33 -14.30 -9.47
N THR A 163 -0.75 -15.26 -10.30
CA THR A 163 0.13 -16.02 -11.19
C THR A 163 0.91 -15.10 -12.13
N LEU A 164 0.24 -14.11 -12.74
CA LEU A 164 0.89 -13.11 -13.59
C LEU A 164 1.97 -12.35 -12.82
N LEU A 165 1.66 -11.85 -11.62
CA LEU A 165 2.60 -11.05 -10.82
C LEU A 165 3.79 -11.88 -10.32
N GLN A 166 3.58 -13.14 -9.97
CA GLN A 166 4.64 -14.05 -9.53
C GLN A 166 5.61 -14.39 -10.66
N HIS A 167 5.11 -14.60 -11.88
CA HIS A 167 5.96 -14.94 -13.02
C HIS A 167 6.57 -13.71 -13.71
N SER A 168 5.92 -12.55 -13.66
CA SER A 168 6.37 -11.37 -14.42
C SER A 168 7.23 -10.39 -13.64
N ILE A 169 7.03 -10.26 -12.32
CA ILE A 169 7.72 -9.26 -11.51
C ILE A 169 8.76 -9.95 -10.63
N ALA A 170 9.99 -9.45 -10.64
CA ALA A 170 11.09 -9.97 -9.81
C ALA A 170 10.70 -10.00 -8.32
N SER A 171 11.35 -10.86 -7.53
CA SER A 171 11.16 -10.91 -6.08
C SER A 171 11.52 -9.57 -5.45
N GLU A 172 12.68 -9.03 -5.83
CA GLU A 172 13.23 -7.74 -5.40
C GLU A 172 13.43 -6.83 -6.62
N PRO A 173 12.36 -6.20 -7.15
CA PRO A 173 12.48 -5.37 -8.33
C PRO A 173 13.11 -4.01 -8.00
N ALA A 174 13.76 -3.37 -8.97
CA ALA A 174 14.20 -2.00 -8.83
C ALA A 174 13.02 -1.04 -8.54
N ASN A 175 13.32 0.10 -7.92
CA ASN A 175 12.30 1.08 -7.53
C ASN A 175 11.60 1.71 -8.74
N LEU A 176 12.32 1.85 -9.85
CA LEU A 176 11.84 2.49 -11.07
C LEU A 176 12.13 1.61 -12.29
N ILE A 177 11.15 1.47 -13.17
CA ILE A 177 11.30 0.69 -14.42
C ILE A 177 12.43 1.20 -15.32
N ARG A 178 12.79 2.48 -15.23
CA ARG A 178 13.90 3.06 -16.01
C ARG A 178 15.29 2.53 -15.59
N GLU A 179 15.39 1.91 -14.42
CA GLU A 179 16.63 1.34 -13.88
C GLU A 179 16.82 -0.12 -14.32
N GLY A 180 15.79 -0.76 -14.90
CA GLY A 180 15.80 -2.18 -15.24
C GLY A 180 15.69 -3.08 -14.00
N GLY A 181 15.69 -4.40 -14.19
CA GLY A 181 15.66 -5.37 -13.10
C GLY A 181 14.33 -5.43 -12.34
N VAL A 182 13.23 -5.14 -13.04
CA VAL A 182 11.85 -5.23 -12.55
C VAL A 182 11.19 -6.52 -13.01
N ILE A 183 11.39 -6.91 -14.27
CA ILE A 183 10.82 -8.13 -14.84
C ILE A 183 11.63 -9.34 -14.38
N ALA A 184 10.92 -10.37 -13.91
CA ALA A 184 11.52 -11.59 -13.39
C ALA A 184 12.32 -12.35 -14.45
N PRO A 185 13.43 -13.03 -14.06
CA PRO A 185 14.10 -13.99 -14.94
C PRO A 185 13.15 -15.11 -15.35
N GLY A 186 13.27 -15.61 -16.58
CA GLY A 186 12.42 -16.68 -17.11
C GLY A 186 11.06 -16.22 -17.63
N PHE A 187 10.71 -14.94 -17.49
CA PHE A 187 9.45 -14.41 -18.00
C PHE A 187 9.48 -14.20 -19.53
N ASP A 188 10.63 -13.84 -20.08
CA ASP A 188 10.81 -13.53 -21.49
C ASP A 188 12.21 -13.96 -21.96
N ALA A 189 12.25 -14.91 -22.90
CA ALA A 189 13.50 -15.50 -23.36
C ALA A 189 14.43 -14.48 -24.06
N GLU A 190 13.85 -13.53 -24.80
CA GLU A 190 14.62 -12.45 -25.46
C GLU A 190 15.28 -11.54 -24.42
N LEU A 191 14.53 -11.12 -23.38
CA LEU A 191 15.10 -10.33 -22.29
C LEU A 191 16.20 -11.08 -21.53
N ASP A 192 16.01 -12.38 -21.28
CA ASP A 192 17.02 -13.20 -20.60
C ASP A 192 18.30 -13.34 -21.43
N GLU A 193 18.19 -13.54 -22.74
CA GLU A 193 19.35 -13.55 -23.66
C GLU A 193 20.06 -12.19 -23.70
N LEU A 194 19.31 -11.08 -23.74
CA LEU A 194 19.91 -9.74 -23.70
C LEU A 194 20.62 -9.46 -22.37
N ARG A 195 20.09 -9.97 -21.25
CA ARG A 195 20.70 -9.88 -19.93
C ARG A 195 21.93 -10.78 -19.78
N SER A 196 21.94 -11.96 -20.38
CA SER A 196 23.11 -12.86 -20.31
C SER A 196 24.35 -12.24 -20.95
N ILE A 197 24.20 -11.52 -22.06
CA ILE A 197 25.28 -10.76 -22.71
C ILE A 197 25.91 -9.73 -21.75
N GLN A 198 25.10 -9.13 -20.86
CA GLN A 198 25.63 -8.23 -19.82
C GLN A 198 26.32 -8.98 -18.70
N ASN A 199 25.77 -10.12 -18.26
CA ASN A 199 26.32 -10.91 -17.17
C ASN A 199 27.65 -11.59 -17.56
N ASP A 200 27.82 -11.95 -18.83
CA ASP A 200 29.04 -12.52 -19.40
C ASP A 200 30.21 -11.51 -19.49
N CYS A 201 29.98 -10.23 -19.15
CA CYS A 201 31.03 -9.22 -19.04
C CYS A 201 32.16 -9.68 -18.10
N GLY A 202 31.85 -10.28 -16.94
CA GLY A 202 32.87 -10.67 -15.99
C GLY A 202 33.85 -11.71 -16.57
N ALA A 203 33.32 -12.74 -17.23
CA ALA A 203 34.12 -13.79 -17.84
C ALA A 203 34.95 -13.25 -19.01
N PHE A 204 34.36 -12.41 -19.86
CA PHE A 204 35.07 -11.76 -20.97
C PHE A 204 36.23 -10.88 -20.47
N LEU A 205 36.00 -10.03 -19.47
CA LEU A 205 37.04 -9.14 -18.93
C LEU A 205 38.19 -9.94 -18.31
N GLN A 206 37.90 -11.04 -17.60
CA GLN A 206 38.94 -11.90 -17.03
C GLN A 206 39.77 -12.59 -18.11
N ALA A 207 39.13 -13.12 -19.15
CA ALA A 207 39.83 -13.76 -20.27
C ALA A 207 40.73 -12.75 -21.00
N LEU A 208 40.20 -11.55 -21.28
CA LEU A 208 40.97 -10.48 -21.91
C LEU A 208 42.14 -10.01 -21.04
N GLU A 209 41.94 -9.88 -19.73
CA GLU A 209 43.00 -9.54 -18.78
C GLU A 209 44.14 -10.56 -18.80
N GLN A 210 43.82 -11.86 -18.77
CA GLN A 210 44.84 -12.92 -18.81
C GLN A 210 45.60 -12.92 -20.14
N GLN A 211 44.88 -12.80 -21.25
CA GLN A 211 45.46 -12.73 -22.59
C GLN A 211 46.40 -11.53 -22.73
N GLU A 212 45.97 -10.34 -22.30
CA GLU A 212 46.79 -9.12 -22.41
C GLU A 212 47.98 -9.11 -21.45
N ARG A 213 47.84 -9.67 -20.25
CA ARG A 213 48.98 -9.88 -19.33
C ARG A 213 50.03 -10.79 -19.94
N ALA A 214 49.61 -11.92 -20.51
CA ALA A 214 50.51 -12.87 -21.16
C ALA A 214 51.20 -12.26 -22.39
N ARG A 215 50.47 -11.48 -23.19
CA ARG A 215 50.97 -10.85 -24.42
C ARG A 215 51.97 -9.73 -24.15
N THR A 216 51.69 -8.87 -23.17
CA THR A 216 52.50 -7.67 -22.88
C THR A 216 53.57 -7.88 -21.82
N GLY A 217 53.47 -8.96 -21.02
CA GLY A 217 54.37 -9.21 -19.89
C GLY A 217 54.23 -8.17 -18.77
N ILE A 218 53.05 -7.53 -18.65
CA ILE A 218 52.73 -6.52 -17.64
C ILE A 218 51.88 -7.17 -16.54
N PRO A 219 52.47 -7.58 -15.40
CA PRO A 219 51.72 -8.32 -14.37
C PRO A 219 50.67 -7.47 -13.65
N THR A 220 50.81 -6.15 -13.67
CA THR A 220 49.92 -5.20 -13.01
C THR A 220 48.75 -4.73 -13.88
N LEU A 221 48.67 -5.17 -15.14
CA LEU A 221 47.60 -4.80 -16.07
C LEU A 221 46.26 -5.27 -15.53
N LYS A 222 45.26 -4.38 -15.50
CA LYS A 222 43.89 -4.70 -15.09
C LYS A 222 42.89 -4.25 -16.14
N VAL A 223 41.87 -5.06 -16.39
CA VAL A 223 40.74 -4.65 -17.23
C VAL A 223 39.56 -4.33 -16.32
N GLU A 224 39.11 -3.08 -16.33
CA GLU A 224 38.08 -2.59 -15.42
C GLU A 224 36.98 -1.83 -16.17
N TYR A 225 35.86 -1.63 -15.49
CA TYR A 225 34.71 -0.85 -15.97
C TYR A 225 34.35 0.25 -14.98
N ASN A 226 34.10 1.46 -15.49
CA ASN A 226 33.54 2.56 -14.73
C ASN A 226 32.35 3.16 -15.47
N ARG A 227 31.27 3.50 -14.73
CA ARG A 227 30.05 4.11 -15.30
C ARG A 227 30.28 5.38 -16.13
N VAL A 228 31.32 6.17 -15.84
CA VAL A 228 31.60 7.45 -16.52
C VAL A 228 32.51 7.26 -17.73
N GLN A 229 33.47 6.34 -17.64
CA GLN A 229 34.56 6.20 -18.62
C GLN A 229 34.48 4.91 -19.44
N GLY A 230 33.48 4.08 -19.18
CA GLY A 230 33.30 2.80 -19.83
C GLY A 230 34.38 1.79 -19.43
N PHE A 231 34.67 0.87 -20.34
CA PHE A 231 35.70 -0.14 -20.17
C PHE A 231 37.09 0.43 -20.46
N TYR A 232 38.09 -0.02 -19.70
CA TYR A 232 39.49 0.37 -19.93
C TYR A 232 40.47 -0.69 -19.43
N ILE A 233 41.68 -0.63 -19.98
CA ILE A 233 42.86 -1.35 -19.49
C ILE A 233 43.73 -0.36 -18.73
N GLU A 234 43.97 -0.61 -17.46
CA GLU A 234 44.83 0.20 -16.60
C GLU A 234 46.24 -0.40 -16.55
N VAL A 235 47.25 0.42 -16.82
CA VAL A 235 48.67 0.05 -16.82
C VAL A 235 49.45 1.08 -15.99
N THR A 236 50.32 0.62 -15.09
CA THR A 236 51.15 1.52 -14.28
C THR A 236 52.25 2.18 -15.11
N HIS A 237 52.67 3.40 -14.74
CA HIS A 237 53.68 4.17 -15.48
C HIS A 237 55.02 3.42 -15.67
N VAL A 238 55.35 2.50 -14.76
CA VAL A 238 56.57 1.68 -14.80
C VAL A 238 56.65 0.80 -16.05
N HIS A 239 55.51 0.45 -16.66
CA HIS A 239 55.44 -0.44 -17.82
C HIS A 239 55.08 0.29 -19.12
N ARG A 240 55.19 1.62 -19.16
CA ARG A 240 54.76 2.45 -20.29
C ARG A 240 55.40 2.07 -21.63
N GLU A 241 56.67 1.66 -21.61
CA GLU A 241 57.39 1.25 -22.82
C GLU A 241 56.95 -0.12 -23.37
N ARG A 242 56.22 -0.93 -22.56
CA ARG A 242 55.71 -2.24 -22.96
C ARG A 242 54.29 -2.17 -23.53
N ILE A 243 53.73 -0.97 -23.67
CA ILE A 243 52.37 -0.75 -24.14
C ILE A 243 52.34 -0.84 -25.66
N PRO A 244 51.54 -1.74 -26.24
CA PRO A 244 51.47 -1.90 -27.69
C PRO A 244 50.81 -0.73 -28.41
N ASP A 245 51.18 -0.49 -29.68
CA ASP A 245 50.68 0.65 -30.47
C ASP A 245 49.17 0.62 -30.73
N ASN A 246 48.54 -0.56 -30.65
CA ASN A 246 47.10 -0.72 -30.84
C ASN A 246 46.26 -0.26 -29.61
N TYR A 247 46.91 0.24 -28.55
CA TYR A 247 46.24 0.75 -27.36
C TYR A 247 45.93 2.24 -27.52
N GLN A 248 44.64 2.58 -27.56
CA GLN A 248 44.20 3.97 -27.62
C GLN A 248 44.08 4.54 -26.21
N ARG A 249 44.92 5.52 -25.86
CA ARG A 249 44.90 6.13 -24.53
C ARG A 249 43.61 6.92 -24.30
N ARG A 250 42.89 6.62 -23.20
CA ARG A 250 41.67 7.33 -22.75
C ARG A 250 41.93 8.34 -21.64
N GLN A 251 42.78 8.02 -20.67
CA GLN A 251 43.02 8.89 -19.51
C GLN A 251 44.42 8.67 -18.92
N THR A 252 45.02 9.74 -18.39
CA THR A 252 46.25 9.67 -17.58
C THR A 252 45.90 9.95 -16.12
N LEU A 253 46.35 9.07 -15.22
CA LEU A 253 46.24 9.20 -13.76
C LEU A 253 47.62 9.47 -13.15
N LYS A 254 47.64 9.80 -11.85
CA LYS A 254 48.88 10.08 -11.11
C LYS A 254 49.91 8.94 -11.20
N ASN A 255 49.46 7.68 -11.14
CA ASN A 255 50.32 6.50 -11.08
C ASN A 255 50.10 5.48 -12.22
N ALA A 256 49.14 5.74 -13.11
CA ALA A 256 48.74 4.80 -14.18
C ALA A 256 48.21 5.54 -15.42
N GLU A 257 48.13 4.84 -16.54
CA GLU A 257 47.44 5.26 -17.75
C GLU A 257 46.34 4.25 -18.11
N ARG A 258 45.23 4.75 -18.64
CA ARG A 258 44.06 3.96 -19.07
C ARG A 258 43.96 3.94 -20.58
N TYR A 259 43.74 2.76 -21.15
CA TYR A 259 43.70 2.51 -22.59
C TYR A 259 42.46 1.73 -23.00
N LEU A 260 42.15 1.78 -24.29
CA LEU A 260 41.10 1.01 -24.94
C LEU A 260 41.70 0.26 -26.13
N THR A 261 41.41 -1.03 -26.25
CA THR A 261 41.79 -1.83 -27.43
C THR A 261 40.61 -1.95 -28.39
N PRO A 262 40.84 -2.24 -29.68
CA PRO A 262 39.76 -2.49 -30.64
C PRO A 262 38.80 -3.60 -30.19
N GLU A 263 39.34 -4.66 -29.59
CA GLU A 263 38.57 -5.78 -29.05
C GLU A 263 37.68 -5.36 -27.86
N LEU A 264 38.23 -4.62 -26.89
CA LEU A 264 37.48 -4.11 -25.75
C LEU A 264 36.42 -3.09 -26.18
N LYS A 265 36.71 -2.27 -27.20
CA LYS A 265 35.75 -1.33 -27.79
C LYS A 265 34.57 -2.07 -28.47
N ALA A 266 34.86 -3.10 -29.27
CA ALA A 266 33.82 -3.89 -29.93
C ALA A 266 32.93 -4.64 -28.91
N PHE A 267 33.51 -5.07 -27.79
CA PHE A 267 32.74 -5.62 -26.68
C PHE A 267 31.89 -4.55 -25.97
N GLU A 268 32.48 -3.38 -25.66
CA GLU A 268 31.77 -2.23 -25.05
C GLU A 268 30.53 -1.83 -25.87
N GLU A 269 30.68 -1.66 -27.18
CA GLU A 269 29.59 -1.29 -28.09
C GLU A 269 28.46 -2.35 -28.10
N ARG A 270 28.83 -3.63 -28.13
CA ARG A 270 27.87 -4.75 -28.11
C ARG A 270 27.15 -4.88 -26.77
N ALA A 271 27.86 -4.77 -25.65
CA ALA A 271 27.28 -4.85 -24.32
C ALA A 271 26.35 -3.66 -24.03
N LEU A 272 26.73 -2.46 -24.47
CA LEU A 272 25.91 -1.26 -24.35
C LEU A 272 24.64 -1.39 -25.20
N ALA A 273 24.76 -1.81 -26.46
CA ALA A 273 23.60 -2.04 -27.33
C ALA A 273 22.66 -3.12 -26.79
N ALA A 274 23.19 -4.22 -26.24
CA ALA A 274 22.39 -5.25 -25.58
C ALA A 274 21.65 -4.70 -24.36
N GLY A 275 22.29 -3.84 -23.57
CA GLY A 275 21.67 -3.19 -22.41
C GLY A 275 20.53 -2.24 -22.74
N GLU A 276 20.70 -1.41 -23.77
CA GLU A 276 19.64 -0.52 -24.24
C GLU A 276 18.43 -1.32 -24.75
N ARG A 277 18.69 -2.40 -25.50
CA ARG A 277 17.65 -3.32 -25.97
C ARG A 277 16.96 -4.05 -24.82
N ALA A 278 17.71 -4.55 -23.84
CA ALA A 278 17.16 -5.19 -22.64
C ALA A 278 16.22 -4.24 -21.90
N LEU A 279 16.65 -3.00 -21.66
CA LEU A 279 15.84 -2.00 -20.96
C LEU A 279 14.59 -1.61 -21.77
N ALA A 280 14.70 -1.51 -23.10
CA ALA A 280 13.55 -1.25 -23.96
C ALA A 280 12.54 -2.42 -23.94
N ARG A 281 13.02 -3.65 -24.06
CA ARG A 281 12.22 -4.88 -23.98
C ARG A 281 11.53 -4.99 -22.62
N GLU A 282 12.27 -4.74 -21.55
CA GLU A 282 11.76 -4.77 -20.18
C GLU A 282 10.65 -3.74 -19.94
N LYS A 283 10.82 -2.50 -20.43
CA LYS A 283 9.76 -1.48 -20.38
C LYS A 283 8.51 -1.90 -21.15
N TRP A 284 8.69 -2.51 -22.32
CA TRP A 284 7.58 -3.01 -23.12
C TRP A 284 6.83 -4.14 -22.39
N LEU A 285 7.55 -5.14 -21.86
CA LEU A 285 6.97 -6.23 -21.06
C LEU A 285 6.21 -5.71 -19.84
N TYR A 286 6.80 -4.76 -19.11
CA TYR A 286 6.15 -4.15 -17.95
C TYR A 286 4.84 -3.45 -18.34
N GLN A 287 4.82 -2.74 -19.48
CA GLN A 287 3.61 -2.13 -20.02
C GLN A 287 2.55 -3.19 -20.37
N GLN A 288 2.95 -4.34 -20.94
CA GLN A 288 2.03 -5.45 -21.23
C GLN A 288 1.46 -6.08 -19.95
N VAL A 289 2.25 -6.19 -18.88
CA VAL A 289 1.76 -6.63 -17.56
C VAL A 289 0.69 -5.67 -17.06
N LEU A 290 0.93 -4.35 -17.12
CA LEU A 290 -0.07 -3.36 -16.71
C LEU A 290 -1.34 -3.42 -17.57
N GLU A 291 -1.22 -3.62 -18.87
CA GLU A 291 -2.36 -3.79 -19.79
C GLU A 291 -3.18 -5.04 -19.47
N THR A 292 -2.53 -6.12 -19.06
CA THR A 292 -3.20 -7.34 -18.63
C THR A 292 -3.93 -7.11 -17.30
N LEU A 293 -3.28 -6.49 -16.31
CA LEU A 293 -3.89 -6.15 -15.02
C LEU A 293 -5.09 -5.20 -15.17
N ARG A 294 -5.06 -4.31 -16.18
CA ARG A 294 -6.18 -3.39 -16.45
C ARG A 294 -7.49 -4.11 -16.79
N ARG A 295 -7.42 -5.35 -17.28
CA ARG A 295 -8.61 -6.17 -17.56
C ARG A 295 -9.34 -6.59 -16.29
N PHE A 296 -8.64 -6.57 -15.14
CA PHE A 296 -9.14 -6.95 -13.82
C PHE A 296 -9.41 -5.73 -12.91
N LEU A 297 -9.57 -4.52 -13.48
CA LEU A 297 -9.73 -3.30 -12.66
C LEU A 297 -10.93 -3.36 -11.73
N LYS A 298 -12.03 -3.99 -12.15
CA LYS A 298 -13.24 -4.10 -11.34
C LYS A 298 -12.97 -4.98 -10.10
N GLU A 299 -12.40 -6.14 -10.32
CA GLU A 299 -12.03 -7.13 -9.31
C GLU A 299 -11.03 -6.51 -8.33
N LEU A 300 -10.00 -5.84 -8.84
CA LEU A 300 -8.99 -5.16 -8.04
C LEU A 300 -9.58 -4.03 -7.17
N LYS A 301 -10.55 -3.27 -7.68
CA LYS A 301 -11.26 -2.26 -6.89
C LYS A 301 -12.11 -2.88 -5.79
N MET A 302 -12.88 -3.93 -6.12
CA MET A 302 -13.71 -4.64 -5.15
C MET A 302 -12.85 -5.25 -4.05
N LEU A 303 -11.69 -5.81 -4.40
CA LEU A 303 -10.70 -6.32 -3.46
C LEU A 303 -10.21 -5.20 -2.51
N ALA A 304 -9.78 -4.07 -3.05
CA ALA A 304 -9.30 -2.95 -2.23
C ALA A 304 -10.38 -2.45 -1.24
N LEU A 305 -11.63 -2.32 -1.70
CA LEU A 305 -12.75 -1.92 -0.86
C LEU A 305 -13.05 -2.97 0.21
N ALA A 306 -13.03 -4.26 -0.13
CA ALA A 306 -13.29 -5.33 0.81
C ALA A 306 -12.23 -5.39 1.92
N ILE A 307 -10.95 -5.29 1.57
CA ILE A 307 -9.86 -5.27 2.56
C ILE A 307 -9.92 -4.01 3.43
N ALA A 308 -10.23 -2.85 2.85
CA ALA A 308 -10.42 -1.62 3.62
C ALA A 308 -11.58 -1.76 4.62
N GLU A 309 -12.71 -2.34 4.21
CA GLU A 309 -13.86 -2.55 5.08
C GLU A 309 -13.58 -3.55 6.20
N LEU A 310 -12.91 -4.67 5.90
CA LEU A 310 -12.47 -5.63 6.90
C LEU A 310 -11.58 -4.96 7.97
N ASP A 311 -10.68 -4.08 7.56
CA ASP A 311 -9.81 -3.33 8.49
C ASP A 311 -10.63 -2.41 9.41
N VAL A 312 -11.63 -1.69 8.87
CA VAL A 312 -12.49 -0.82 9.68
C VAL A 312 -13.41 -1.62 10.62
N LEU A 313 -13.96 -2.76 10.17
CA LEU A 313 -14.76 -3.63 11.04
C LEU A 313 -13.92 -4.22 12.17
N ALA A 314 -12.69 -4.67 11.87
CA ALA A 314 -11.75 -5.15 12.87
C ALA A 314 -11.33 -4.03 13.84
N CYS A 315 -11.08 -2.82 13.34
CA CYS A 315 -10.84 -1.62 14.14
C CYS A 315 -11.99 -1.36 15.11
N PHE A 316 -13.24 -1.39 14.65
CA PHE A 316 -14.39 -1.17 15.53
C PHE A 316 -14.61 -2.29 16.55
N ALA A 317 -14.41 -3.56 16.17
CA ALA A 317 -14.48 -4.69 17.09
C ALA A 317 -13.45 -4.55 18.21
N GLU A 318 -12.21 -4.25 17.84
CA GLU A 318 -11.11 -4.04 18.79
C GLU A 318 -11.37 -2.82 19.69
N ARG A 319 -11.81 -1.69 19.13
CA ARG A 319 -12.17 -0.49 19.92
C ARG A 319 -13.37 -0.72 20.83
N ALA A 320 -14.35 -1.52 20.41
CA ALA A 320 -15.50 -1.84 21.25
C ALA A 320 -15.08 -2.61 22.51
N VAL A 321 -14.18 -3.58 22.38
CA VAL A 321 -13.63 -4.30 23.54
C VAL A 321 -12.74 -3.38 24.38
N ALA A 322 -11.77 -2.71 23.76
CA ALA A 322 -10.77 -1.91 24.47
C ALA A 322 -11.36 -0.69 25.20
N LEU A 323 -12.44 -0.09 24.68
CA LEU A 323 -13.11 1.08 25.24
C LEU A 323 -14.42 0.73 25.95
N ASN A 324 -14.74 -0.57 26.09
CA ASN A 324 -15.97 -1.08 26.70
C ASN A 324 -17.24 -0.44 26.08
N LEU A 325 -17.35 -0.45 24.75
CA LEU A 325 -18.49 0.11 24.02
C LEU A 325 -19.59 -0.92 23.86
N ALA A 326 -20.84 -0.45 23.92
CA ALA A 326 -22.02 -1.25 23.65
C ALA A 326 -22.53 -1.01 22.21
N ALA A 327 -23.11 -2.05 21.60
CA ALA A 327 -23.80 -1.90 20.33
C ALA A 327 -25.12 -1.15 20.54
N PRO A 328 -25.37 -0.01 19.85
CA PRO A 328 -26.63 0.72 20.01
C PRO A 328 -27.80 -0.03 19.35
N GLU A 329 -28.98 0.15 19.92
CA GLU A 329 -30.26 -0.32 19.36
C GLU A 329 -30.98 0.80 18.63
N PHE A 330 -31.77 0.44 17.61
CA PHE A 330 -32.53 1.39 16.80
C PHE A 330 -34.02 1.06 16.87
N CYS A 331 -34.84 2.08 17.13
CA CYS A 331 -36.30 1.99 17.12
C CYS A 331 -36.91 2.91 16.04
N GLY A 332 -38.20 2.73 15.75
CA GLY A 332 -38.94 3.56 14.79
C GLY A 332 -39.52 4.84 15.39
N GLU A 333 -39.29 5.09 16.67
CA GLU A 333 -39.85 6.21 17.43
C GLU A 333 -38.85 7.37 17.53
N LEU A 334 -39.34 8.58 17.79
CA LEU A 334 -38.49 9.73 18.13
C LEU A 334 -37.99 9.57 19.57
N ARG A 335 -36.93 8.78 19.75
CA ARG A 335 -36.38 8.42 21.06
C ARG A 335 -34.86 8.33 21.02
N MET A 336 -34.22 8.78 22.09
CA MET A 336 -32.79 8.60 22.35
C MET A 336 -32.59 8.32 23.84
N GLU A 337 -32.05 7.14 24.12
CA GLU A 337 -31.71 6.70 25.46
C GLU A 337 -30.25 6.28 25.48
N ILE A 338 -29.49 6.93 26.36
CA ILE A 338 -28.08 6.64 26.60
C ILE A 338 -27.95 6.38 28.08
N GLU A 339 -27.57 5.17 28.46
CA GLU A 339 -27.27 4.80 29.85
C GLU A 339 -25.75 4.80 30.04
N GLY A 340 -25.26 5.51 31.06
CA GLY A 340 -23.83 5.60 31.35
C GLY A 340 -22.99 6.12 30.18
N GLY A 341 -23.50 7.10 29.44
CA GLY A 341 -22.81 7.64 28.27
C GLY A 341 -21.50 8.34 28.62
N ARG A 342 -20.52 8.25 27.71
CA ARG A 342 -19.16 8.77 27.91
C ARG A 342 -18.66 9.50 26.66
N HIS A 343 -17.92 10.58 26.85
CA HIS A 343 -17.31 11.30 25.74
C HIS A 343 -15.97 10.65 25.37
N LEU A 344 -15.94 9.86 24.29
CA LEU A 344 -14.80 9.00 23.91
C LEU A 344 -13.43 9.69 23.87
N VAL A 345 -13.38 10.96 23.43
CA VAL A 345 -12.13 11.73 23.34
C VAL A 345 -11.71 12.33 24.69
N VAL A 346 -12.66 12.79 25.51
CA VAL A 346 -12.37 13.44 26.80
C VAL A 346 -12.08 12.41 27.88
N GLU A 347 -12.76 11.25 27.84
CA GLU A 347 -12.51 10.12 28.75
C GLU A 347 -11.04 9.68 28.74
N GLN A 348 -10.37 9.75 27.59
CA GLN A 348 -8.96 9.38 27.45
C GLN A 348 -7.98 10.46 27.96
N GLN A 349 -8.46 11.64 28.31
CA GLN A 349 -7.63 12.78 28.74
C GLN A 349 -7.75 13.08 30.24
N VAL A 350 -8.57 12.31 30.95
CA VAL A 350 -8.83 12.53 32.38
C VAL A 350 -8.66 11.22 33.13
N ASP A 351 -8.23 11.29 34.40
CA ASP A 351 -8.02 10.10 35.23
C ASP A 351 -9.33 9.34 35.51
N ARG A 352 -10.43 10.07 35.61
CA ARG A 352 -11.77 9.52 35.84
C ARG A 352 -12.83 10.34 35.14
N PHE A 353 -13.49 9.73 34.17
CA PHE A 353 -14.68 10.30 33.53
C PHE A 353 -15.94 9.89 34.31
N VAL A 354 -16.90 10.82 34.48
CA VAL A 354 -18.19 10.53 35.11
C VAL A 354 -19.22 10.29 34.01
N PRO A 355 -19.74 9.06 33.84
CA PRO A 355 -20.76 8.77 32.84
C PRO A 355 -22.08 9.51 33.12
N ASN A 356 -22.81 9.87 32.07
CA ASN A 356 -24.10 10.56 32.20
C ASN A 356 -25.17 9.92 31.33
N ASP A 357 -26.36 9.80 31.90
CA ASP A 357 -27.54 9.31 31.18
C ASP A 357 -28.14 10.41 30.30
N THR A 358 -28.84 10.01 29.24
CA THR A 358 -29.61 10.90 28.37
C THR A 358 -30.93 10.25 28.03
N HIS A 359 -32.02 10.99 28.23
CA HIS A 359 -33.36 10.56 27.88
C HIS A 359 -34.07 11.68 27.11
N LEU A 360 -34.26 11.45 25.82
CA LEU A 360 -35.07 12.28 24.93
C LEU A 360 -36.14 11.40 24.30
N HIS A 361 -37.38 11.87 24.29
CA HIS A 361 -38.50 11.17 23.66
C HIS A 361 -39.54 12.19 23.21
N GLU A 362 -40.64 11.73 22.62
CA GLU A 362 -41.64 12.63 22.04
C GLU A 362 -42.21 13.68 23.01
N GLY A 363 -42.37 13.31 24.29
CA GLY A 363 -42.82 14.20 25.37
C GLY A 363 -41.71 15.02 26.05
N ARG A 364 -40.43 14.76 25.73
CA ARG A 364 -39.25 15.44 26.28
C ARG A 364 -38.22 15.65 25.17
N ARG A 365 -38.46 16.66 24.33
CA ARG A 365 -37.63 16.96 23.14
C ARG A 365 -36.54 18.02 23.39
N LEU A 366 -36.58 18.71 24.53
CA LEU A 366 -35.67 19.80 24.87
C LEU A 366 -35.15 19.64 26.30
N LEU A 367 -33.84 19.80 26.47
CA LEU A 367 -33.17 19.82 27.76
C LEU A 367 -32.63 21.21 28.04
N LEU A 368 -33.05 21.82 29.14
CA LEU A 368 -32.47 23.06 29.64
C LEU A 368 -31.29 22.72 30.56
N ILE A 369 -30.07 22.77 30.02
CA ILE A 369 -28.85 22.41 30.75
C ILE A 369 -28.25 23.66 31.40
N THR A 370 -28.39 23.77 32.72
CA THR A 370 -27.80 24.86 33.53
C THR A 370 -26.71 24.32 34.45
N GLY A 371 -25.76 25.17 34.83
CA GLY A 371 -24.71 24.79 35.78
C GLY A 371 -23.52 25.74 35.75
N PRO A 372 -22.59 25.64 36.71
CA PRO A 372 -21.42 26.52 36.79
C PRO A 372 -20.49 26.38 35.58
N ASN A 373 -19.61 27.36 35.38
CA ASN A 373 -18.50 27.22 34.43
C ASN A 373 -17.65 26.01 34.80
N MET A 374 -17.11 25.32 33.79
CA MET A 374 -16.36 24.06 33.94
C MET A 374 -17.19 22.87 34.50
N GLY A 375 -18.50 23.00 34.68
CA GLY A 375 -19.39 21.91 35.10
C GLY A 375 -19.73 20.86 34.03
N GLY A 376 -18.92 20.71 32.98
CA GLY A 376 -19.10 19.66 31.97
C GLY A 376 -20.23 19.84 30.94
N LYS A 377 -20.97 20.96 30.97
CA LYS A 377 -22.12 21.21 30.07
C LYS A 377 -21.82 20.98 28.58
N SER A 378 -20.74 21.57 28.06
CA SER A 378 -20.35 21.42 26.65
C SER A 378 -19.86 20.02 26.32
N THR A 379 -19.22 19.34 27.28
CA THR A 379 -18.79 17.94 27.13
C THR A 379 -20.00 17.03 27.03
N TYR A 380 -21.02 17.22 27.86
CA TYR A 380 -22.27 16.46 27.79
C TYR A 380 -23.00 16.68 26.46
N MET A 381 -23.10 17.92 25.99
CA MET A 381 -23.74 18.21 24.69
C MET A 381 -22.99 17.65 23.48
N ARG A 382 -21.66 17.52 23.54
CA ARG A 382 -20.86 16.93 22.45
C ARG A 382 -20.80 15.40 22.52
N GLN A 383 -21.06 14.84 23.70
CA GLN A 383 -21.13 13.39 23.93
C GLN A 383 -22.38 12.79 23.27
N ILE A 384 -23.52 13.48 23.42
CA ILE A 384 -24.78 13.17 22.73
C ILE A 384 -24.60 13.43 21.23
#